data_AF-A0AAU0F4K9-F1
#
_entry.id   AF-A0AAU0F4K9-F1
#
_cell.length_a   1.000
_cell.length_b   1.000
_cell.length_c   1.000
_cell.angle_alpha   90.00
_cell.angle_beta   90.00
_cell.angle_gamma   90.00
#
_symmetry.space_group_name_H-M   'P 1'
#
loop_
_entity.id
_entity.type
_entity.pdbx_description
1 polymer ?
#
loop_
_entity_poly.entity_id
_entity_poly.type
_entity_poly.pdbx_seq_one_letter_code
_entity_poly.pdbx_strand_id
1 'polypeptide(L)'
;MNISNLTDIPKLATEKDQLGIEEYKNGLLDFIRNAQTPLTIALQGEWGSGKTSLLNSIRYELCNDGYSPYYGVWINTWEYGLMMDESTTLTNIISGVIAEVMQVISEEDVSGAQQLKKKAMSFLSKVSKVAVKTSANIATGGSVGDSIDELFDGSNGGTSVRDLRKELQNTINNFLAKHPEKKGFLFFIDDLDRINPPVAVRILELLKNIFDLEHCIFILAIDYDVVVKGLEPKFGKKTMENEREFRSFFEKIIQLPFSMPVSNYDVGDFLMDSLVKLNYFNGDITEDQKDIIQEISLLTVGKNPRAIKRLMNAISLMKCINRNKSDEVENNDVSEVINYLLFSLQISYPLIYKVISDYPNFTTWNRELVVTYGLNEMSEEFQKIINMDNELFDEEWERILFLICQKDFYLKSRSAGISRLLNRAKVFIEQHNVEIEDAMIAGLEISSVTSVDNNPTLHVARKANLKDSGINPENIDPIFSVVKHTNTLLGVVSKKMKEKMADVPLILWIGKKTNEDKCFAALHVNEFKNKEDRVRFMNHLEGYGYNITEKMKSPEARFSTIYSERIKLKNPNDEREIHQTIEAILKNSVPVLEKIEQAFLSFEM
;
A
#
# COMPACT_ATOMS: atom_id res chain seq x y z
N MET A 1 -10.84 21.36 20.86
CA MET A 1 -10.11 20.36 21.67
C MET A 1 -9.04 19.78 20.76
N ASN A 2 -7.77 19.89 21.12
CA ASN A 2 -6.67 19.36 20.29
C ASN A 2 -6.63 17.84 20.49
N ILE A 3 -6.64 17.09 19.39
CA ILE A 3 -6.54 15.62 19.40
C ILE A 3 -5.25 15.20 18.68
N SER A 4 -4.70 14.04 19.05
CA SER A 4 -3.49 13.50 18.42
C SER A 4 -3.79 12.49 17.30
N ASN A 5 -5.05 12.07 17.14
CA ASN A 5 -5.44 11.12 16.10
C ASN A 5 -6.91 11.30 15.71
N LEU A 6 -7.21 10.91 14.47
CA LEU A 6 -8.55 10.65 13.95
C LEU A 6 -8.90 9.19 14.18
N THR A 7 -10.14 8.92 14.57
CA THR A 7 -10.63 7.56 14.75
C THR A 7 -11.10 6.96 13.42
N ASP A 8 -10.71 5.70 13.20
CA ASP A 8 -11.12 4.91 12.05
C ASP A 8 -12.44 4.19 12.35
N ILE A 9 -13.47 4.98 12.66
CA ILE A 9 -14.84 4.53 12.86
C ILE A 9 -15.75 5.09 11.76
N PRO A 10 -16.81 4.35 11.36
CA PRO A 10 -17.83 4.88 10.50
C PRO A 10 -18.45 6.14 11.10
N LYS A 11 -18.67 7.14 10.23
CA LYS A 11 -19.44 8.35 10.55
C LYS A 11 -20.79 8.00 11.19
N LEU A 12 -21.17 8.74 12.22
CA LEU A 12 -22.51 8.68 12.80
C LEU A 12 -23.52 9.40 11.90
N ALA A 13 -24.77 8.94 11.90
CA ALA A 13 -25.79 9.50 11.01
C ALA A 13 -26.07 10.99 11.24
N THR A 14 -25.87 11.48 12.47
CA THR A 14 -26.10 12.88 12.87
C THR A 14 -24.93 13.82 12.56
N GLU A 15 -23.77 13.29 12.15
CA GLU A 15 -22.60 14.12 11.84
C GLU A 15 -22.78 14.86 10.50
N LYS A 16 -22.13 16.03 10.38
CA LYS A 16 -22.13 16.82 9.13
C LYS A 16 -21.57 15.98 7.97
N ASP A 17 -22.15 16.10 6.78
CA ASP A 17 -21.51 15.59 5.57
C ASP A 17 -20.26 16.43 5.23
N GLN A 18 -19.10 15.77 5.25
CA GLN A 18 -17.81 16.36 4.93
C GLN A 18 -17.25 15.84 3.60
N LEU A 19 -17.98 14.94 2.92
CA LEU A 19 -17.54 14.28 1.68
C LEU A 19 -18.43 14.62 0.48
N GLY A 20 -19.52 15.36 0.67
CA GLY A 20 -20.45 15.74 -0.40
C GLY A 20 -21.25 14.56 -0.96
N ILE A 21 -21.59 13.58 -0.13
CA ILE A 21 -22.35 12.38 -0.52
C ILE A 21 -23.87 12.57 -0.44
N GLU A 22 -24.31 13.72 0.07
CA GLU A 22 -25.71 14.02 0.38
C GLU A 22 -26.67 13.78 -0.79
N GLU A 23 -26.29 14.18 -2.02
CA GLU A 23 -27.13 13.99 -3.22
C GLU A 23 -27.35 12.50 -3.53
N TYR A 24 -26.28 11.70 -3.46
CA TYR A 24 -26.33 10.26 -3.70
C TYR A 24 -27.11 9.53 -2.60
N LYS A 25 -26.91 9.95 -1.35
CA LYS A 25 -27.67 9.44 -0.20
C LYS A 25 -29.16 9.72 -0.41
N ASN A 26 -29.54 10.95 -0.72
CA ASN A 26 -30.93 11.35 -0.88
C ASN A 26 -31.60 10.65 -2.06
N GLY A 27 -30.89 10.53 -3.19
CA GLY A 27 -31.37 9.73 -4.32
C GLY A 27 -31.64 8.26 -3.96
N LEU A 28 -30.74 7.64 -3.19
CA LEU A 28 -30.93 6.26 -2.73
C LEU A 28 -32.07 6.13 -1.69
N LEU A 29 -32.22 7.10 -0.79
CA LEU A 29 -33.33 7.15 0.17
C LEU A 29 -34.68 7.24 -0.55
N ASP A 30 -34.80 8.13 -1.53
CA ASP A 30 -36.03 8.30 -2.31
C ASP A 30 -36.34 7.08 -3.17
N PHE A 31 -35.31 6.44 -3.73
CA PHE A 31 -35.46 5.15 -4.41
C PHE A 31 -36.00 4.08 -3.47
N ILE A 32 -35.39 3.89 -2.28
CA ILE A 32 -35.81 2.87 -1.30
C ILE A 32 -37.24 3.13 -0.83
N ARG A 33 -37.60 4.38 -0.53
CA ARG A 33 -38.96 4.76 -0.09
C ARG A 33 -40.05 4.33 -1.07
N ASN A 34 -39.74 4.29 -2.36
CA ASN A 34 -40.70 3.98 -3.43
C ASN A 34 -40.43 2.61 -4.09
N ALA A 35 -39.48 1.84 -3.56
CA ALA A 35 -39.09 0.57 -4.13
C ALA A 35 -40.20 -0.47 -3.98
N GLN A 36 -40.38 -1.28 -5.04
CA GLN A 36 -41.12 -2.53 -4.93
C GLN A 36 -40.25 -3.58 -4.23
N THR A 37 -40.90 -4.53 -3.56
CA THR A 37 -40.26 -5.62 -2.82
C THR A 37 -40.66 -6.97 -3.42
N PRO A 38 -39.82 -8.02 -3.32
CA PRO A 38 -38.48 -8.04 -2.71
C PRO A 38 -37.42 -7.32 -3.54
N LEU A 39 -36.46 -6.68 -2.86
CA LEU A 39 -35.36 -5.97 -3.51
C LEU A 39 -34.04 -6.21 -2.77
N THR A 40 -32.97 -6.46 -3.52
CA THR A 40 -31.58 -6.54 -3.03
C THR A 40 -30.75 -5.46 -3.70
N ILE A 41 -30.20 -4.58 -2.88
CA ILE A 41 -29.28 -3.50 -3.23
C ILE A 41 -27.89 -3.89 -2.75
N ALA A 42 -26.85 -3.66 -3.56
CA ALA A 42 -25.47 -3.79 -3.11
C ALA A 42 -24.78 -2.44 -3.12
N LEU A 43 -24.31 -1.97 -1.96
CA LEU A 43 -23.36 -0.89 -1.86
C LEU A 43 -21.95 -1.44 -2.15
N GLN A 44 -21.44 -1.09 -3.32
CA GLN A 44 -20.16 -1.59 -3.85
C GLN A 44 -19.07 -0.55 -3.68
N GLY A 45 -17.94 -0.95 -3.13
CA GLY A 45 -16.75 -0.11 -3.11
C GLY A 45 -15.63 -0.74 -2.30
N GLU A 46 -14.42 -0.25 -2.50
CA GLU A 46 -13.25 -0.72 -1.77
C GLU A 46 -13.38 -0.49 -0.26
N TRP A 47 -12.48 -1.11 0.50
CA TRP A 47 -12.39 -0.89 1.93
C TRP A 47 -12.09 0.58 2.27
N GLY A 48 -12.81 1.13 3.25
CA GLY A 48 -12.66 2.52 3.66
C GLY A 48 -13.41 3.55 2.79
N SER A 49 -14.16 3.11 1.78
CA SER A 49 -14.97 3.99 0.91
C SER A 49 -16.19 4.62 1.60
N GLY A 50 -16.56 4.20 2.82
CA GLY A 50 -17.70 4.77 3.55
C GLY A 50 -19.03 4.00 3.43
N LYS A 51 -19.01 2.74 2.95
CA LYS A 51 -20.19 1.87 2.86
C LYS A 51 -21.01 1.82 4.17
N THR A 52 -20.38 1.44 5.28
CA THR A 52 -21.02 1.39 6.61
C THR A 52 -21.56 2.74 7.06
N SER A 53 -20.86 3.85 6.74
CA SER A 53 -21.35 5.20 7.03
C SER A 53 -22.63 5.53 6.27
N LEU A 54 -22.72 5.15 4.99
CA LEU A 54 -23.93 5.30 4.20
C LEU A 54 -25.06 4.39 4.73
N LEU A 55 -24.77 3.14 5.12
CA LEU A 55 -25.75 2.26 5.75
C LEU A 55 -26.30 2.86 7.06
N ASN A 56 -25.45 3.43 7.91
CA ASN A 56 -25.86 4.10 9.14
C ASN A 56 -26.82 5.25 8.87
N SER A 57 -26.53 6.07 7.86
CA SER A 57 -27.41 7.17 7.46
C SER A 57 -28.74 6.66 6.90
N ILE A 58 -28.74 5.62 6.07
CA ILE A 58 -29.98 5.03 5.54
C ILE A 58 -30.83 4.47 6.69
N ARG A 59 -30.21 3.73 7.61
CA ARG A 59 -30.89 3.19 8.80
C ARG A 59 -31.48 4.30 9.66
N TYR A 60 -30.74 5.38 9.86
CA TYR A 60 -31.21 6.51 10.63
C TYR A 60 -32.47 7.14 10.01
N GLU A 61 -32.45 7.39 8.71
CA GLU A 61 -33.53 8.07 7.98
C GLU A 61 -34.77 7.20 7.73
N LEU A 62 -34.61 5.87 7.66
CA LEU A 62 -35.68 4.96 7.26
C LEU A 62 -36.16 4.01 8.35
N CYS A 63 -35.49 3.96 9.51
CA CYS A 63 -35.78 2.97 10.57
C CYS A 63 -35.71 3.49 12.02
N ASN A 64 -35.26 4.72 12.29
CA ASN A 64 -34.83 5.11 13.65
C ASN A 64 -35.97 5.54 14.58
N ASP A 65 -37.16 5.87 14.07
CA ASP A 65 -38.28 6.32 14.89
C ASP A 65 -39.61 5.60 14.57
N GLY A 66 -40.62 5.84 15.40
CA GLY A 66 -41.94 5.22 15.24
C GLY A 66 -42.61 5.56 13.90
N TYR A 67 -42.29 6.71 13.31
CA TYR A 67 -42.83 7.19 12.05
C TYR A 67 -42.07 6.70 10.81
N SER A 68 -40.90 6.10 11.03
CA SER A 68 -40.04 5.60 9.98
C SER A 68 -40.73 4.47 9.19
N PRO A 69 -40.61 4.42 7.85
CA PRO A 69 -41.37 3.49 7.03
C PRO A 69 -40.95 2.02 7.16
N TYR A 70 -39.77 1.71 7.70
CA TYR A 70 -39.27 0.34 7.82
C TYR A 70 -38.83 -0.01 9.23
N TYR A 71 -38.84 -1.30 9.55
CA TYR A 71 -38.08 -1.87 10.66
C TYR A 71 -36.67 -2.21 10.20
N GLY A 72 -35.66 -1.74 10.92
CA GLY A 72 -34.26 -1.99 10.60
C GLY A 72 -33.74 -3.28 11.24
N VAL A 73 -33.09 -4.13 10.46
CA VAL A 73 -32.41 -5.35 10.93
C VAL A 73 -30.94 -5.24 10.53
N TRP A 74 -30.02 -5.32 11.49
CA TRP A 74 -28.58 -5.17 11.23
C TRP A 74 -27.82 -6.47 11.45
N ILE A 75 -27.06 -6.89 10.44
CA ILE A 75 -26.29 -8.14 10.45
C ILE A 75 -24.84 -7.83 10.13
N ASN A 76 -23.97 -7.90 11.13
CA ASN A 76 -22.53 -7.88 10.93
C ASN A 76 -22.05 -9.30 10.62
N THR A 77 -21.79 -9.60 9.35
CA THR A 77 -21.45 -10.96 8.93
C THR A 77 -20.09 -11.42 9.44
N TRP A 78 -19.12 -10.50 9.60
CA TRP A 78 -17.79 -10.81 10.10
C TRP A 78 -17.79 -11.31 11.55
N GLU A 79 -18.64 -10.75 12.41
CA GLU A 79 -18.77 -11.19 13.81
C GLU A 79 -19.19 -12.66 13.90
N TYR A 80 -20.05 -13.11 12.98
CA TYR A 80 -20.47 -14.51 12.88
C TYR A 80 -19.43 -15.42 12.21
N GLY A 81 -18.44 -14.85 11.52
CA GLY A 81 -17.33 -15.56 10.87
C GLY A 81 -16.10 -15.76 11.75
N LEU A 82 -15.99 -15.06 12.87
CA LEU A 82 -14.80 -15.07 13.72
C LEU A 82 -14.64 -16.43 14.44
N MET A 83 -13.48 -17.08 14.30
CA MET A 83 -13.11 -18.32 15.02
C MET A 83 -14.03 -19.54 14.77
N MET A 84 -14.74 -19.58 13.65
CA MET A 84 -15.71 -20.65 13.35
C MET A 84 -15.39 -21.37 12.03
N ASP A 85 -15.81 -22.63 11.93
CA ASP A 85 -15.78 -23.36 10.67
C ASP A 85 -16.81 -22.83 9.67
N GLU A 86 -16.58 -23.06 8.38
CA GLU A 86 -17.38 -22.49 7.28
C GLU A 86 -18.88 -22.81 7.40
N SER A 87 -19.21 -24.02 7.86
CA SER A 87 -20.59 -24.46 8.08
C SER A 87 -21.27 -23.77 9.25
N THR A 88 -20.53 -23.51 10.32
CA THR A 88 -21.02 -22.87 11.53
C THR A 88 -21.23 -21.37 11.30
N THR A 89 -20.35 -20.71 10.57
CA THR A 89 -20.51 -19.30 10.17
C THR A 89 -21.83 -19.07 9.45
N LEU A 90 -22.12 -19.91 8.47
CA LEU A 90 -23.33 -19.82 7.66
C LEU A 90 -24.60 -20.01 8.49
N THR A 91 -24.56 -21.00 9.37
CA THR A 91 -25.63 -21.35 10.31
C THR A 91 -25.93 -20.20 11.28
N ASN A 92 -24.88 -19.53 11.74
CA ASN A 92 -24.96 -18.42 12.67
C ASN A 92 -25.45 -17.13 12.02
N ILE A 93 -25.06 -16.84 10.78
CA ILE A 93 -25.59 -15.68 10.04
C ILE A 93 -27.10 -15.83 9.85
N ILE A 94 -27.57 -17.01 9.39
CA ILE A 94 -29.01 -17.25 9.22
C ILE A 94 -29.74 -17.13 10.57
N SER A 95 -29.14 -17.65 11.64
CA SER A 95 -29.69 -17.53 13.00
C SER A 95 -29.72 -16.11 13.50
N GLY A 96 -28.69 -15.32 13.21
CA GLY A 96 -28.59 -13.91 13.52
C GLY A 96 -29.70 -13.13 12.83
N VAL A 97 -29.91 -13.35 11.53
CA VAL A 97 -31.01 -12.74 10.76
C VAL A 97 -32.36 -13.03 11.44
N ILE A 98 -32.60 -14.29 11.81
CA ILE A 98 -33.86 -14.68 12.45
C ILE A 98 -33.98 -14.09 13.85
N ALA A 99 -32.90 -14.09 14.63
CA ALA A 99 -32.88 -13.56 16.00
C ALA A 99 -33.17 -12.06 16.01
N GLU A 100 -32.57 -11.30 15.09
CA GLU A 100 -32.82 -9.86 14.94
C GLU A 100 -34.27 -9.58 14.52
N VAL A 101 -34.80 -10.31 13.54
CA VAL A 101 -36.22 -10.19 13.15
C VAL A 101 -37.12 -10.55 14.32
N MET A 102 -36.81 -11.62 15.04
CA MET A 102 -37.56 -12.00 16.23
C MET A 102 -37.48 -10.93 17.32
N GLN A 103 -36.34 -10.29 17.52
CA GLN A 103 -36.20 -9.25 18.53
C GLN A 103 -37.18 -8.11 18.24
N VAL A 104 -37.24 -7.66 16.98
CA VAL A 104 -38.20 -6.64 16.52
C VAL A 104 -39.65 -7.08 16.73
N ILE A 105 -39.98 -8.34 16.41
CA ILE A 105 -41.37 -8.83 16.46
C ILE A 105 -41.81 -9.22 17.88
N SER A 106 -40.88 -9.70 18.71
CA SER A 106 -41.16 -10.33 20.00
C SER A 106 -41.68 -9.39 21.07
N GLU A 107 -41.51 -8.08 20.89
CA GLU A 107 -42.08 -7.06 21.76
C GLU A 107 -43.63 -7.07 21.73
N GLU A 108 -44.24 -7.49 20.61
CA GLU A 108 -45.69 -7.40 20.39
C GLU A 108 -46.36 -8.69 19.85
N ASP A 109 -45.63 -9.61 19.19
CA ASP A 109 -46.15 -10.90 18.70
C ASP A 109 -45.30 -12.10 19.14
N VAL A 110 -45.49 -12.45 20.42
CA VAL A 110 -44.82 -13.59 21.06
C VAL A 110 -45.09 -14.92 20.35
N SER A 111 -46.29 -15.10 19.78
CA SER A 111 -46.71 -16.37 19.18
C SER A 111 -46.02 -16.64 17.82
N GLY A 112 -45.93 -15.61 16.97
CA GLY A 112 -45.19 -15.67 15.71
C GLY A 112 -43.68 -15.84 15.97
N ALA A 113 -43.14 -15.08 16.92
CA ALA A 113 -41.74 -15.19 17.31
C ALA A 113 -41.38 -16.61 17.81
N GLN A 114 -42.25 -17.26 18.60
CA GLN A 114 -42.04 -18.63 19.07
C GLN A 114 -42.06 -19.68 17.93
N GLN A 115 -42.96 -19.52 16.94
CA GLN A 115 -43.03 -20.44 15.80
C GLN A 115 -41.82 -20.31 14.89
N LEU A 116 -41.41 -19.06 14.58
CA LEU A 116 -40.21 -18.76 13.83
C LEU A 116 -38.96 -19.32 14.53
N LYS A 117 -38.82 -19.11 15.85
CA LYS A 117 -37.74 -19.70 16.67
C LYS A 117 -37.66 -21.22 16.54
N LYS A 118 -38.81 -21.89 16.61
CA LYS A 118 -38.88 -23.37 16.51
C LYS A 118 -38.43 -23.86 15.13
N LYS A 119 -38.85 -23.19 14.06
CA LYS A 119 -38.44 -23.52 12.68
C LYS A 119 -36.96 -23.23 12.44
N ALA A 120 -36.46 -22.11 12.95
CA ALA A 120 -35.04 -21.75 12.94
C ALA A 120 -34.18 -22.82 13.63
N MET A 121 -34.52 -23.19 14.87
CA MET A 121 -33.83 -24.26 15.62
C MET A 121 -33.87 -25.61 14.91
N SER A 122 -34.98 -25.92 14.22
CA SER A 122 -35.09 -27.13 13.42
C SER A 122 -34.18 -27.09 12.19
N PHE A 123 -34.11 -25.96 11.48
CA PHE A 123 -33.19 -25.76 10.35
C PHE A 123 -31.72 -25.83 10.78
N LEU A 124 -31.36 -25.11 11.85
CA LEU A 124 -30.06 -25.13 12.52
C LEU A 124 -29.54 -26.55 12.80
N SER A 125 -30.39 -27.37 13.42
CA SER A 125 -30.06 -28.76 13.77
C SER A 125 -29.77 -29.67 12.58
N LYS A 126 -30.13 -29.25 11.36
CA LYS A 126 -29.84 -29.98 10.12
C LYS A 126 -28.58 -29.50 9.45
N VAL A 127 -28.33 -28.19 9.40
CA VAL A 127 -27.09 -27.66 8.82
C VAL A 127 -25.86 -28.25 9.53
N SER A 128 -25.93 -28.36 10.86
CA SER A 128 -24.88 -29.01 11.66
C SER A 128 -24.67 -30.49 11.33
N LYS A 129 -25.73 -31.24 10.96
CA LYS A 129 -25.63 -32.65 10.54
C LYS A 129 -25.05 -32.80 9.13
N VAL A 130 -25.30 -31.85 8.24
CA VAL A 130 -24.73 -31.84 6.89
C VAL A 130 -23.23 -31.57 6.95
N ALA A 131 -22.81 -30.58 7.75
CA ALA A 131 -21.39 -30.25 7.99
C ALA A 131 -20.54 -31.45 8.47
N VAL A 132 -21.10 -32.27 9.37
CA VAL A 132 -20.45 -33.49 9.88
C VAL A 132 -20.32 -34.57 8.80
N LYS A 133 -21.23 -34.63 7.82
CA LYS A 133 -21.15 -35.59 6.71
C LYS A 133 -20.17 -35.15 5.62
N THR A 134 -19.99 -33.85 5.39
CA THR A 134 -19.05 -33.33 4.39
C THR A 134 -17.60 -33.67 4.73
N SER A 135 -17.21 -33.64 6.01
CA SER A 135 -15.86 -34.06 6.43
C SER A 135 -15.59 -35.56 6.22
N ALA A 136 -16.64 -36.40 6.25
CA ALA A 136 -16.54 -37.83 5.97
C ALA A 136 -16.56 -38.15 4.46
N ASN A 137 -17.29 -37.36 3.65
CA ASN A 137 -17.47 -37.62 2.21
C ASN A 137 -16.41 -37.00 1.30
N ILE A 138 -15.61 -36.05 1.77
CA ILE A 138 -14.42 -35.56 1.03
C ILE A 138 -13.41 -36.72 0.82
N ALA A 139 -13.39 -37.71 1.72
CA ALA A 139 -12.57 -38.92 1.56
C ALA A 139 -13.14 -39.93 0.55
N THR A 140 -14.39 -39.77 0.09
CA THR A 140 -15.09 -40.74 -0.77
C THR A 140 -15.53 -40.17 -2.14
N GLY A 141 -15.14 -38.93 -2.48
CA GLY A 141 -15.35 -38.35 -3.81
C GLY A 141 -16.71 -37.68 -4.05
N GLY A 142 -17.44 -37.33 -2.99
CA GLY A 142 -18.69 -36.57 -3.11
C GLY A 142 -18.46 -35.10 -3.50
N SER A 143 -19.32 -34.53 -4.36
CA SER A 143 -19.22 -33.13 -4.77
C SER A 143 -19.81 -32.18 -3.73
N VAL A 144 -19.26 -30.97 -3.61
CA VAL A 144 -19.75 -29.93 -2.68
C VAL A 144 -21.18 -29.48 -3.04
N GLY A 145 -21.59 -29.61 -4.31
CA GLY A 145 -22.95 -29.27 -4.78
C GLY A 145 -24.04 -30.14 -4.18
N ASP A 146 -23.81 -31.45 -4.10
CA ASP A 146 -24.80 -32.42 -3.60
C ASP A 146 -25.22 -32.15 -2.15
N SER A 147 -24.30 -31.61 -1.33
CA SER A 147 -24.56 -31.31 0.09
C SER A 147 -25.37 -30.02 0.29
N ILE A 148 -25.25 -29.07 -0.64
CA ILE A 148 -26.00 -27.81 -0.63
C ILE A 148 -27.43 -28.08 -1.10
N ASP A 149 -27.61 -28.91 -2.13
CA ASP A 149 -28.93 -29.29 -2.64
C ASP A 149 -29.76 -30.04 -1.57
N GLU A 150 -29.13 -30.85 -0.71
CA GLU A 150 -29.80 -31.48 0.45
C GLU A 150 -30.38 -30.47 1.46
N LEU A 151 -29.72 -29.31 1.65
CA LEU A 151 -30.22 -28.23 2.50
C LEU A 151 -31.41 -27.49 1.86
N PHE A 152 -31.46 -27.47 0.53
CA PHE A 152 -32.48 -26.78 -0.25
C PHE A 152 -33.75 -27.61 -0.48
N ASP A 153 -33.64 -28.89 -0.83
CA ASP A 153 -34.79 -29.68 -1.29
C ASP A 153 -35.50 -30.51 -0.20
N GLY A 154 -34.93 -30.62 1.01
CA GLY A 154 -35.65 -31.22 2.15
C GLY A 154 -36.02 -32.70 1.98
N SER A 155 -35.38 -33.41 1.05
CA SER A 155 -35.69 -34.77 0.58
C SER A 155 -35.72 -35.87 1.66
N ASN A 156 -35.29 -35.58 2.89
CA ASN A 156 -35.34 -36.48 4.05
C ASN A 156 -36.24 -35.97 5.20
N GLY A 157 -37.40 -35.37 4.90
CA GLY A 157 -38.52 -35.24 5.86
C GLY A 157 -38.34 -34.23 7.00
N GLY A 158 -37.69 -33.08 6.78
CA GLY A 158 -37.76 -31.97 7.74
C GLY A 158 -37.44 -30.61 7.14
N THR A 159 -37.47 -29.55 7.95
CA THR A 159 -37.38 -28.13 7.56
C THR A 159 -36.22 -27.81 6.60
N SER A 160 -36.55 -27.32 5.40
CA SER A 160 -35.66 -26.81 4.35
C SER A 160 -35.46 -25.29 4.44
N VAL A 161 -34.53 -24.71 3.66
CA VAL A 161 -34.44 -23.24 3.48
C VAL A 161 -35.78 -22.65 3.02
N ARG A 162 -36.52 -23.38 2.17
CA ARG A 162 -37.85 -22.96 1.69
C ARG A 162 -38.87 -22.89 2.82
N ASP A 163 -38.87 -23.86 3.74
CA ASP A 163 -39.79 -23.88 4.88
C ASP A 163 -39.49 -22.75 5.87
N LEU A 164 -38.19 -22.50 6.12
CA LEU A 164 -37.74 -21.39 6.96
C LEU A 164 -38.18 -20.04 6.36
N ARG A 165 -37.94 -19.84 5.05
CA ARG A 165 -38.36 -18.63 4.34
C ARG A 165 -39.87 -18.43 4.40
N LYS A 166 -40.67 -19.49 4.18
CA LYS A 166 -42.13 -19.41 4.28
C LYS A 166 -42.59 -18.99 5.67
N GLU A 167 -41.99 -19.55 6.73
CA GLU A 167 -42.31 -19.16 8.09
C GLU A 167 -41.95 -17.70 8.37
N LEU A 168 -40.76 -17.28 7.92
CA LEU A 168 -40.31 -15.90 8.03
C LEU A 168 -41.26 -14.94 7.31
N GLN A 169 -41.66 -15.25 6.08
CA GLN A 169 -42.65 -14.47 5.32
C GLN A 169 -43.99 -14.36 6.06
N ASN A 170 -44.51 -15.48 6.56
CA ASN A 170 -45.78 -15.49 7.29
C ASN A 170 -45.70 -14.63 8.56
N THR A 171 -44.59 -14.72 9.28
CA THR A 171 -44.36 -13.94 10.50
C THR A 171 -44.30 -12.45 10.18
N ILE A 172 -43.56 -12.06 9.14
CA ILE A 172 -43.46 -10.68 8.67
C ILE A 172 -44.84 -10.15 8.22
N ASN A 173 -45.58 -10.91 7.41
CA ASN A 173 -46.90 -10.47 6.92
C ASN A 173 -47.90 -10.29 8.06
N ASN A 174 -47.94 -11.22 9.03
CA ASN A 174 -48.84 -11.13 10.18
C ASN A 174 -48.49 -9.93 11.08
N PHE A 175 -47.20 -9.64 11.22
CA PHE A 175 -46.73 -8.49 11.98
C PHE A 175 -47.10 -7.18 11.28
N LEU A 176 -46.75 -7.02 10.00
CA LEU A 176 -47.06 -5.82 9.22
C LEU A 176 -48.57 -5.55 9.07
N ALA A 177 -49.40 -6.61 9.04
CA ALA A 177 -50.86 -6.44 9.04
C ALA A 177 -51.39 -5.69 10.29
N LYS A 178 -50.64 -5.71 11.40
CA LYS A 178 -50.95 -4.96 12.63
C LYS A 178 -50.37 -3.54 12.63
N HIS A 179 -49.44 -3.24 11.71
CA HIS A 179 -48.70 -1.98 11.60
C HIS A 179 -48.81 -1.39 10.18
N PRO A 180 -49.99 -0.93 9.76
CA PRO A 180 -50.22 -0.42 8.41
C PRO A 180 -49.40 0.82 8.05
N GLU A 181 -48.86 1.53 9.04
CA GLU A 181 -47.95 2.66 8.89
C GLU A 181 -46.54 2.23 8.43
N LYS A 182 -46.20 0.95 8.58
CA LYS A 182 -44.90 0.38 8.20
C LYS A 182 -45.01 -0.29 6.83
N LYS A 183 -44.05 0.00 5.96
CA LYS A 183 -43.92 -0.60 4.63
C LYS A 183 -43.28 -1.99 4.66
N GLY A 184 -42.46 -2.28 5.67
CA GLY A 184 -41.72 -3.53 5.72
C GLY A 184 -40.46 -3.54 6.56
N PHE A 185 -39.52 -4.41 6.19
CA PHE A 185 -38.22 -4.59 6.83
C PHE A 185 -37.07 -4.18 5.90
N LEU A 186 -36.07 -3.51 6.47
CA LEU A 186 -34.83 -3.13 5.81
C LEU A 186 -33.66 -3.86 6.48
N PHE A 187 -33.08 -4.81 5.76
CA PHE A 187 -31.96 -5.63 6.23
C PHE A 187 -30.64 -5.00 5.78
N PHE A 188 -29.76 -4.71 6.73
CA PHE A 188 -28.41 -4.20 6.51
C PHE A 188 -27.42 -5.32 6.75
N ILE A 189 -26.72 -5.75 5.70
CA ILE A 189 -25.74 -6.84 5.77
C ILE A 189 -24.37 -6.25 5.48
N ASP A 190 -23.54 -6.15 6.52
CA ASP A 190 -22.24 -5.48 6.47
C ASP A 190 -21.06 -6.44 6.65
N ASP A 191 -19.88 -5.97 6.27
CA ASP A 191 -18.57 -6.64 6.39
C ASP A 191 -18.48 -8.05 5.76
N LEU A 192 -19.28 -8.32 4.72
CA LEU A 192 -19.26 -9.60 3.99
C LEU A 192 -17.89 -9.87 3.34
N ASP A 193 -17.23 -8.80 2.90
CA ASP A 193 -15.87 -8.79 2.34
C ASP A 193 -14.77 -9.11 3.36
N ARG A 194 -15.06 -9.16 4.67
CA ARG A 194 -14.09 -9.57 5.71
C ARG A 194 -14.10 -11.05 6.02
N ILE A 195 -15.07 -11.80 5.49
CA ILE A 195 -15.12 -13.25 5.61
C ILE A 195 -14.20 -13.85 4.53
N ASN A 196 -13.70 -15.06 4.79
CA ASN A 196 -13.03 -15.88 3.78
C ASN A 196 -13.83 -15.87 2.44
N PRO A 197 -13.25 -15.45 1.30
CA PRO A 197 -14.03 -15.18 0.09
C PRO A 197 -14.88 -16.37 -0.42
N PRO A 198 -14.36 -17.63 -0.48
CA PRO A 198 -15.20 -18.80 -0.73
C PRO A 198 -16.44 -18.92 0.17
N VAL A 199 -16.30 -18.61 1.46
CA VAL A 199 -17.41 -18.65 2.42
C VAL A 199 -18.41 -17.52 2.15
N ALA A 200 -17.93 -16.31 1.83
CA ALA A 200 -18.78 -15.17 1.45
C ALA A 200 -19.67 -15.49 0.23
N VAL A 201 -19.11 -16.16 -0.79
CA VAL A 201 -19.86 -16.63 -1.96
C VAL A 201 -20.95 -17.62 -1.57
N ARG A 202 -20.64 -18.61 -0.72
CA ARG A 202 -21.64 -19.57 -0.23
C ARG A 202 -22.75 -18.90 0.57
N ILE A 203 -22.40 -17.91 1.40
CA ILE A 203 -23.37 -17.09 2.14
C ILE A 203 -24.31 -16.39 1.16
N LEU A 204 -23.79 -15.75 0.10
CA LEU A 204 -24.62 -15.12 -0.94
C LEU A 204 -25.53 -16.12 -1.66
N GLU A 205 -25.06 -17.32 -1.99
CA GLU A 205 -25.87 -18.37 -2.63
C GLU A 205 -27.05 -18.82 -1.73
N LEU A 206 -26.81 -18.97 -0.43
CA LEU A 206 -27.89 -19.33 0.50
C LEU A 206 -28.83 -18.17 0.75
N LEU A 207 -28.28 -16.98 1.00
CA LEU A 207 -29.05 -15.79 1.28
C LEU A 207 -29.92 -15.39 0.10
N LYS A 208 -29.52 -15.64 -1.15
CA LYS A 208 -30.37 -15.45 -2.34
C LYS A 208 -31.76 -16.06 -2.18
N ASN A 209 -31.85 -17.24 -1.58
CA ASN A 209 -33.14 -17.91 -1.39
C ASN A 209 -33.97 -17.30 -0.26
N ILE A 210 -33.31 -16.68 0.73
CA ILE A 210 -33.93 -15.96 1.85
C ILE A 210 -34.30 -14.53 1.45
N PHE A 211 -33.57 -13.88 0.54
CA PHE A 211 -33.74 -12.47 0.16
C PHE A 211 -35.01 -12.15 -0.62
N ASP A 212 -35.70 -13.17 -1.08
CA ASP A 212 -36.91 -13.05 -1.87
C ASP A 212 -38.14 -13.06 -0.93
N LEU A 213 -38.21 -12.07 -0.04
CA LEU A 213 -39.32 -11.88 0.91
C LEU A 213 -40.11 -10.62 0.55
N GLU A 214 -41.42 -10.76 0.37
CA GLU A 214 -42.31 -9.61 0.21
C GLU A 214 -42.19 -8.68 1.42
N HIS A 215 -42.32 -7.38 1.18
CA HIS A 215 -42.11 -6.32 2.17
C HIS A 215 -40.68 -6.22 2.72
N CYS A 216 -39.69 -6.86 2.08
CA CYS A 216 -38.30 -6.81 2.53
C CYS A 216 -37.38 -6.21 1.48
N ILE A 217 -36.46 -5.36 1.95
CA ILE A 217 -35.35 -4.82 1.16
C ILE A 217 -34.05 -5.22 1.85
N PHE A 218 -33.10 -5.77 1.10
CA PHE A 218 -31.78 -6.17 1.57
C PHE A 218 -30.73 -5.21 1.01
N ILE A 219 -29.92 -4.62 1.87
CA ILE A 219 -28.80 -3.75 1.49
C ILE A 219 -27.51 -4.43 1.93
N LEU A 220 -26.70 -4.83 0.96
CA LEU A 220 -25.42 -5.52 1.15
C LEU A 220 -24.27 -4.53 0.99
N ALA A 221 -23.41 -4.35 2.00
CA ALA A 221 -22.13 -3.68 1.81
C ALA A 221 -21.07 -4.70 1.40
N ILE A 222 -20.51 -4.54 0.19
CA ILE A 222 -19.54 -5.49 -0.38
C ILE A 222 -18.36 -4.78 -1.05
N ASP A 223 -17.19 -5.38 -0.95
CA ASP A 223 -16.09 -5.17 -1.88
C ASP A 223 -16.14 -6.28 -2.94
N TYR A 224 -16.53 -5.90 -4.15
CA TYR A 224 -16.71 -6.84 -5.26
C TYR A 224 -15.42 -7.59 -5.58
N ASP A 225 -14.27 -6.90 -5.59
CA ASP A 225 -12.98 -7.48 -5.95
C ASP A 225 -12.43 -8.42 -4.88
N VAL A 226 -12.89 -8.30 -3.64
CA VAL A 226 -12.60 -9.26 -2.58
C VAL A 226 -13.50 -10.50 -2.70
N VAL A 227 -14.82 -10.31 -2.81
CA VAL A 227 -15.77 -11.43 -2.83
C VAL A 227 -15.62 -12.29 -4.09
N VAL A 228 -15.32 -11.69 -5.24
CA VAL A 228 -15.16 -12.39 -6.53
C VAL A 228 -14.03 -13.42 -6.51
N LYS A 229 -13.02 -13.25 -5.64
CA LYS A 229 -11.95 -14.24 -5.43
C LYS A 229 -12.48 -15.57 -4.91
N GLY A 230 -13.62 -15.56 -4.21
CA GLY A 230 -14.29 -16.77 -3.72
C GLY A 230 -14.89 -17.65 -4.81
N LEU A 231 -15.01 -17.13 -6.04
CA LEU A 231 -15.52 -17.89 -7.18
C LEU A 231 -14.41 -18.60 -7.97
N GLU A 232 -13.14 -18.39 -7.63
CA GLU A 232 -12.00 -19.06 -8.28
C GLU A 232 -12.10 -20.60 -8.26
N PRO A 233 -12.54 -21.26 -7.17
CA PRO A 233 -12.74 -22.72 -7.18
C PRO A 233 -13.83 -23.21 -8.16
N LYS A 234 -14.75 -22.32 -8.58
CA LYS A 234 -15.90 -22.65 -9.44
C LYS A 234 -15.63 -22.36 -10.92
N PHE A 235 -14.99 -21.23 -11.21
CA PHE A 235 -14.77 -20.74 -12.58
C PHE A 235 -13.28 -20.68 -12.99
N GLY A 236 -12.38 -21.12 -12.12
CA GLY A 236 -10.93 -20.96 -12.29
C GLY A 236 -10.48 -19.52 -12.04
N LYS A 237 -9.22 -19.20 -12.38
CA LYS A 237 -8.69 -17.84 -12.22
C LYS A 237 -9.46 -16.85 -13.09
N LYS A 238 -9.75 -15.66 -12.54
CA LYS A 238 -10.40 -14.58 -13.29
C LYS A 238 -9.50 -14.14 -14.44
N THR A 239 -10.04 -14.16 -15.65
CA THR A 239 -9.44 -13.72 -16.91
C THR A 239 -10.43 -12.82 -17.65
N MET A 240 -9.99 -12.15 -18.72
CA MET A 240 -10.90 -11.36 -19.56
C MET A 240 -11.96 -12.24 -20.24
N GLU A 241 -11.67 -13.52 -20.47
CA GLU A 241 -12.55 -14.46 -21.18
C GLU A 241 -13.71 -14.95 -20.30
N ASN A 242 -13.46 -15.19 -19.01
CA ASN A 242 -14.47 -15.69 -18.07
C ASN A 242 -15.09 -14.60 -17.17
N GLU A 243 -14.71 -13.32 -17.33
CA GLU A 243 -15.22 -12.21 -16.50
C GLU A 243 -16.76 -12.17 -16.42
N ARG A 244 -17.43 -12.50 -17.53
CA ARG A 244 -18.90 -12.54 -17.59
C ARG A 244 -19.51 -13.54 -16.62
N GLU A 245 -18.86 -14.67 -16.36
CA GLU A 245 -19.33 -15.71 -15.44
C GLU A 245 -19.32 -15.18 -14.00
N PHE A 246 -18.24 -14.49 -13.63
CA PHE A 246 -18.11 -13.83 -12.33
C PHE A 246 -19.17 -12.75 -12.16
N ARG A 247 -19.40 -11.88 -13.15
CA ARG A 247 -20.45 -10.85 -13.09
C ARG A 247 -21.86 -11.47 -12.98
N SER A 248 -22.16 -12.46 -13.81
CA SER A 248 -23.47 -13.12 -13.85
C SER A 248 -23.84 -13.78 -12.52
N PHE A 249 -22.85 -14.24 -11.74
CA PHE A 249 -23.10 -14.75 -10.39
C PHE A 249 -23.77 -13.69 -9.49
N PHE A 250 -23.24 -12.47 -9.47
CA PHE A 250 -23.75 -11.39 -8.63
C PHE A 250 -25.05 -10.80 -9.18
N GLU A 251 -25.21 -10.68 -10.50
CA GLU A 251 -26.46 -10.21 -11.13
C GLU A 251 -27.67 -11.10 -10.78
N LYS A 252 -27.45 -12.38 -10.46
CA LYS A 252 -28.51 -13.31 -10.02
C LYS A 252 -28.99 -13.05 -8.59
N ILE A 253 -28.29 -12.23 -7.82
CA ILE A 253 -28.51 -12.02 -6.38
C ILE A 253 -28.81 -10.55 -6.11
N ILE A 254 -28.07 -9.66 -6.77
CA ILE A 254 -28.13 -8.21 -6.61
C ILE A 254 -28.96 -7.64 -7.75
N GLN A 255 -30.11 -7.04 -7.42
CA GLN A 255 -30.97 -6.38 -8.41
C GLN A 255 -30.50 -4.95 -8.69
N LEU A 256 -30.00 -4.25 -7.66
CA LEU A 256 -29.47 -2.89 -7.81
C LEU A 256 -28.03 -2.79 -7.28
N PRO A 257 -27.02 -2.77 -8.16
CA PRO A 257 -25.68 -2.37 -7.77
C PRO A 257 -25.61 -0.84 -7.63
N PHE A 258 -25.16 -0.37 -6.48
CA PHE A 258 -24.87 1.04 -6.20
C PHE A 258 -23.39 1.17 -5.89
N SER A 259 -22.63 1.81 -6.78
CA SER A 259 -21.21 2.07 -6.55
C SER A 259 -21.02 3.30 -5.66
N MET A 260 -20.18 3.19 -4.62
CA MET A 260 -19.82 4.31 -3.77
C MET A 260 -19.17 5.41 -4.63
N PRO A 261 -19.63 6.67 -4.56
CA PRO A 261 -19.20 7.73 -5.46
C PRO A 261 -17.87 8.36 -5.01
N VAL A 262 -16.85 7.53 -4.72
CA VAL A 262 -15.55 7.96 -4.15
C VAL A 262 -14.86 8.99 -5.04
N SER A 263 -14.96 8.85 -6.36
CA SER A 263 -14.40 9.81 -7.32
C SER A 263 -15.03 11.20 -7.21
N ASN A 264 -16.29 11.26 -6.75
CA ASN A 264 -17.05 12.50 -6.59
C ASN A 264 -16.98 13.05 -5.16
N TYR A 265 -16.24 12.41 -4.24
CA TYR A 265 -16.07 12.97 -2.90
C TYR A 265 -15.35 14.31 -2.97
N ASP A 266 -15.89 15.27 -2.22
CA ASP A 266 -15.20 16.51 -1.88
C ASP A 266 -14.43 16.28 -0.59
N VAL A 267 -13.12 16.09 -0.70
CA VAL A 267 -12.25 15.81 0.44
C VAL A 267 -11.63 17.07 1.02
N GLY A 268 -11.83 18.23 0.40
CA GLY A 268 -11.18 19.48 0.80
C GLY A 268 -11.57 19.89 2.22
N ASP A 269 -12.87 19.99 2.49
CA ASP A 269 -13.43 20.29 3.80
C ASP A 269 -12.97 19.27 4.87
N PHE A 270 -13.03 17.98 4.53
CA PHE A 270 -12.62 16.91 5.43
C PHE A 270 -11.13 16.98 5.78
N LEU A 271 -10.26 17.24 4.79
CA LEU A 271 -8.82 17.39 4.98
C LEU A 271 -8.49 18.58 5.87
N MET A 272 -9.09 19.75 5.59
CA MET A 272 -8.79 20.97 6.33
C MET A 272 -9.29 20.90 7.77
N ASP A 273 -10.52 20.43 7.99
CA ASP A 273 -11.05 20.20 9.34
C ASP A 273 -10.18 19.20 10.12
N SER A 274 -9.67 18.16 9.45
CA SER A 274 -8.76 17.19 10.05
C SER A 274 -7.42 17.83 10.47
N LEU A 275 -6.80 18.63 9.61
CA LEU A 275 -5.53 19.30 9.88
C LEU A 275 -5.64 20.33 11.01
N VAL A 276 -6.76 21.06 11.06
CA VAL A 276 -7.09 21.99 12.15
C VAL A 276 -7.27 21.23 13.48
N LYS A 277 -8.04 20.14 13.50
CA LYS A 277 -8.26 19.32 14.71
C LYS A 277 -6.96 18.72 15.26
N LEU A 278 -6.05 18.33 14.38
CA LEU A 278 -4.73 17.80 14.72
C LEU A 278 -3.72 18.89 15.08
N ASN A 279 -4.08 20.17 14.89
CA ASN A 279 -3.20 21.31 15.08
C ASN A 279 -1.89 21.12 14.30
N TYR A 280 -2.00 20.75 13.02
CA TYR A 280 -0.85 20.43 12.17
C TYR A 280 -0.08 21.67 11.70
N PHE A 281 -0.76 22.75 11.33
CA PHE A 281 -0.12 24.05 11.05
C PHE A 281 -0.06 24.92 12.29
N ASN A 282 0.98 25.74 12.40
CA ASN A 282 1.09 26.74 13.45
C ASN A 282 0.37 28.04 13.03
N GLY A 283 -0.95 28.08 13.12
CA GLY A 283 -1.76 29.24 12.73
C GLY A 283 -2.88 28.87 11.75
N ASP A 284 -3.44 29.89 11.10
CA ASP A 284 -4.46 29.69 10.07
C ASP A 284 -3.83 29.17 8.78
N ILE A 285 -4.49 28.20 8.13
CA ILE A 285 -4.04 27.63 6.87
C ILE A 285 -4.36 28.62 5.73
N THR A 286 -3.33 29.06 5.00
CA THR A 286 -3.47 29.97 3.85
C THR A 286 -4.09 29.28 2.64
N GLU A 287 -4.60 30.03 1.66
CA GLU A 287 -5.30 29.42 0.52
C GLU A 287 -4.36 28.62 -0.39
N ASP A 288 -3.15 29.10 -0.62
CA ASP A 288 -2.12 28.39 -1.37
C ASP A 288 -1.63 27.12 -0.66
N GLN A 289 -1.54 27.12 0.68
CA GLN A 289 -1.31 25.90 1.48
C GLN A 289 -2.45 24.90 1.29
N LYS A 290 -3.71 25.37 1.34
CA LYS A 290 -4.86 24.48 1.14
C LYS A 290 -4.82 23.82 -0.23
N ASP A 291 -4.58 24.59 -1.28
CA ASP A 291 -4.52 24.12 -2.67
C ASP A 291 -3.48 23.02 -2.85
N ILE A 292 -2.24 23.27 -2.42
CA ILE A 292 -1.17 22.27 -2.58
C ILE A 292 -1.41 21.03 -1.73
N ILE A 293 -1.91 21.15 -0.50
CA ILE A 293 -2.20 19.99 0.37
C ILE A 293 -3.31 19.11 -0.21
N GLN A 294 -4.37 19.73 -0.75
CA GLN A 294 -5.44 18.99 -1.41
C GLN A 294 -4.90 18.23 -2.63
N GLU A 295 -4.06 18.88 -3.44
CA GLU A 295 -3.43 18.26 -4.60
C GLU A 295 -2.48 17.12 -4.18
N ILE A 296 -1.65 17.32 -3.16
CA ILE A 296 -0.80 16.27 -2.58
C ILE A 296 -1.66 15.08 -2.15
N SER A 297 -2.72 15.33 -1.37
CA SER A 297 -3.61 14.26 -0.87
C SER A 297 -4.23 13.48 -2.02
N LEU A 298 -4.75 14.18 -3.04
CA LEU A 298 -5.40 13.58 -4.19
C LEU A 298 -4.44 12.73 -5.03
N LEU A 299 -3.22 13.21 -5.26
CA LEU A 299 -2.20 12.53 -6.06
C LEU A 299 -1.45 11.42 -5.29
N THR A 300 -1.67 11.28 -3.97
CA THR A 300 -1.00 10.28 -3.13
C THR A 300 -1.96 9.24 -2.57
N VAL A 301 -2.84 9.62 -1.64
CA VAL A 301 -3.79 8.72 -0.95
C VAL A 301 -5.18 8.73 -1.59
N GLY A 302 -5.42 9.67 -2.52
CA GLY A 302 -6.66 9.79 -3.26
C GLY A 302 -7.82 10.27 -2.39
N LYS A 303 -9.04 9.93 -2.82
CA LYS A 303 -10.28 10.37 -2.18
C LYS A 303 -10.86 9.37 -1.17
N ASN A 304 -10.15 8.29 -0.87
CA ASN A 304 -10.62 7.29 0.09
C ASN A 304 -10.54 7.88 1.53
N PRO A 305 -11.67 8.05 2.24
CA PRO A 305 -11.68 8.70 3.55
C PRO A 305 -10.77 8.02 4.58
N ARG A 306 -10.67 6.69 4.54
CA ARG A 306 -9.79 5.96 5.44
C ARG A 306 -8.32 6.17 5.11
N ALA A 307 -7.96 6.16 3.83
CA ALA A 307 -6.59 6.43 3.41
C ALA A 307 -6.14 7.82 3.89
N ILE A 308 -7.02 8.82 3.77
CA ILE A 308 -6.80 10.16 4.31
C ILE A 308 -6.63 10.13 5.84
N LYS A 309 -7.55 9.50 6.60
CA LYS A 309 -7.41 9.38 8.06
C LYS A 309 -6.09 8.73 8.48
N ARG A 310 -5.62 7.72 7.74
CA ARG A 310 -4.34 7.06 7.98
C ARG A 310 -3.15 7.99 7.75
N LEU A 311 -3.17 8.75 6.66
CA LEU A 311 -2.15 9.77 6.38
C LEU A 311 -2.11 10.81 7.50
N MET A 312 -3.27 11.35 7.87
CA MET A 312 -3.41 12.33 8.96
C MET A 312 -2.87 11.81 10.30
N ASN A 313 -3.17 10.55 10.65
CA ASN A 313 -2.66 9.93 11.87
C ASN A 313 -1.14 9.73 11.84
N ALA A 314 -0.58 9.33 10.70
CA ALA A 314 0.86 9.17 10.53
C ALA A 314 1.58 10.51 10.69
N ILE A 315 1.06 11.56 10.05
CA ILE A 315 1.60 12.93 10.11
C ILE A 315 1.49 13.50 11.54
N SER A 316 0.35 13.30 12.21
CA SER A 316 0.14 13.75 13.59
C SER A 316 1.13 13.10 14.57
N LEU A 317 1.32 11.78 14.47
CA LEU A 317 2.31 11.07 15.27
C LEU A 317 3.71 11.65 15.04
N MET A 318 4.06 11.96 13.79
CA MET A 318 5.34 12.56 13.50
C MET A 318 5.51 13.92 14.14
N LYS A 319 4.50 14.80 14.02
CA LYS A 319 4.52 16.12 14.66
C LYS A 319 4.76 15.98 16.16
N CYS A 320 4.14 15.00 16.82
CA CYS A 320 4.39 14.69 18.23
C CYS A 320 5.83 14.26 18.50
N ILE A 321 6.44 13.44 17.63
CA ILE A 321 7.82 13.00 17.80
C ILE A 321 8.80 14.18 17.63
N ASN A 322 8.59 15.03 16.63
CA ASN A 322 9.48 16.17 16.35
C ASN A 322 9.44 17.22 17.46
N ARG A 323 8.26 17.49 18.05
CA ARG A 323 8.14 18.36 19.23
C ARG A 323 9.00 17.92 20.41
N ASN A 324 9.33 16.63 20.52
CA ASN A 324 10.14 16.11 21.62
C ASN A 324 11.64 16.06 21.31
N LYS A 325 12.06 16.34 20.07
CA LYS A 325 13.46 16.26 19.63
C LYS A 325 14.17 17.61 19.54
N SER A 326 13.42 18.71 19.48
CA SER A 326 13.98 20.03 19.20
C SER A 326 13.53 21.04 20.25
N ASP A 327 14.49 21.74 20.87
CA ASP A 327 14.28 23.12 21.30
C ASP A 327 14.21 23.94 19.99
N GLU A 328 13.04 24.53 19.70
CA GLU A 328 12.82 25.55 18.65
C GLU A 328 13.39 25.22 17.25
N VAL A 329 12.82 24.25 16.52
CA VAL A 329 12.82 24.38 15.05
C VAL A 329 11.76 25.43 14.72
N GLU A 330 12.19 26.60 14.25
CA GLU A 330 11.29 27.56 13.59
C GLU A 330 10.72 26.88 12.35
N ASN A 331 9.58 26.21 12.52
CA ASN A 331 8.78 25.74 11.39
C ASN A 331 8.31 26.96 10.61
N ASN A 332 8.87 27.19 9.42
CA ASN A 332 8.26 28.09 8.45
C ASN A 332 7.16 27.35 7.68
N ASP A 333 6.18 28.11 7.18
CA ASP A 333 5.01 27.61 6.45
C ASP A 333 5.37 26.68 5.30
N VAL A 334 6.50 26.93 4.63
CA VAL A 334 7.02 26.13 3.53
C VAL A 334 7.44 24.74 4.01
N SER A 335 8.18 24.65 5.11
CA SER A 335 8.68 23.38 5.65
C SER A 335 7.56 22.46 6.11
N GLU A 336 6.44 23.00 6.62
CA GLU A 336 5.28 22.19 7.04
C GLU A 336 4.55 21.57 5.83
N VAL A 337 4.42 22.31 4.73
CA VAL A 337 3.87 21.79 3.45
C VAL A 337 4.80 20.78 2.82
N ILE A 338 6.10 21.07 2.74
CA ILE A 338 7.07 20.13 2.17
C ILE A 338 7.20 18.88 3.03
N ASN A 339 7.09 19.01 4.36
CA ASN A 339 7.01 17.84 5.23
C ASN A 339 5.75 17.00 4.96
N TYR A 340 4.59 17.65 4.78
CA TYR A 340 3.35 16.98 4.40
C TYR A 340 3.50 16.21 3.08
N LEU A 341 4.12 16.83 2.06
CA LEU A 341 4.46 16.21 0.79
C LEU A 341 5.34 14.98 1.00
N LEU A 342 6.47 15.13 1.69
CA LEU A 342 7.45 14.08 1.90
C LEU A 342 6.86 12.89 2.65
N PHE A 343 5.98 13.12 3.64
CA PHE A 343 5.25 12.04 4.31
C PHE A 343 4.27 11.32 3.40
N SER A 344 3.54 12.08 2.60
CA SER A 344 2.61 11.52 1.62
C SER A 344 3.36 10.67 0.60
N LEU A 345 4.54 11.12 0.15
CA LEU A 345 5.46 10.34 -0.69
C LEU A 345 6.02 9.12 0.04
N GLN A 346 6.41 9.21 1.31
CA GLN A 346 6.95 8.08 2.06
C GLN A 346 5.92 6.95 2.18
N ILE A 347 4.64 7.28 2.36
CA ILE A 347 3.55 6.30 2.50
C ILE A 347 3.14 5.76 1.13
N SER A 348 2.90 6.64 0.16
CA SER A 348 2.36 6.24 -1.14
C SER A 348 3.43 5.78 -2.14
N TYR A 349 4.61 6.38 -2.12
CA TYR A 349 5.70 6.17 -3.09
C TYR A 349 7.09 6.02 -2.42
N PRO A 350 7.33 4.95 -1.62
CA PRO A 350 8.54 4.81 -0.82
C PRO A 350 9.85 4.94 -1.62
N LEU A 351 9.89 4.44 -2.87
CA LEU A 351 11.06 4.57 -3.74
C LEU A 351 11.34 6.02 -4.13
N ILE A 352 10.30 6.81 -4.45
CA ILE A 352 10.44 8.22 -4.81
C ILE A 352 10.93 9.02 -3.60
N TYR A 353 10.35 8.77 -2.42
CA TYR A 353 10.83 9.36 -1.17
C TYR A 353 12.30 9.04 -0.91
N LYS A 354 12.73 7.78 -1.14
CA LYS A 354 14.13 7.39 -0.99
C LYS A 354 15.06 8.17 -1.93
N VAL A 355 14.71 8.29 -3.21
CA VAL A 355 15.52 9.04 -4.19
C VAL A 355 15.63 10.50 -3.78
N ILE A 356 14.52 11.12 -3.36
CA ILE A 356 14.51 12.49 -2.84
C ILE A 356 15.35 12.62 -1.58
N SER A 357 15.32 11.65 -0.67
CA SER A 357 16.16 11.66 0.53
C SER A 357 17.66 11.64 0.20
N ASP A 358 18.05 10.89 -0.85
CA ASP A 358 19.44 10.79 -1.30
C ASP A 358 19.89 12.02 -2.10
N TYR A 359 18.97 12.58 -2.89
CA TYR A 359 19.16 13.70 -3.82
C TYR A 359 17.99 14.72 -3.68
N PRO A 360 18.01 15.59 -2.64
CA PRO A 360 16.88 16.47 -2.29
C PRO A 360 16.51 17.46 -3.39
N ASN A 361 17.50 17.94 -4.15
CA ASN A 361 17.26 18.86 -5.24
C ASN A 361 16.81 18.11 -6.51
N PHE A 362 15.53 17.79 -6.58
CA PHE A 362 15.00 16.95 -7.67
C PHE A 362 15.12 17.56 -9.05
N THR A 363 15.19 18.89 -9.19
CA THR A 363 15.35 19.55 -10.50
C THR A 363 16.72 19.33 -11.13
N THR A 364 17.69 18.82 -10.35
CA THR A 364 19.06 18.52 -10.81
C THR A 364 19.26 17.04 -11.19
N TRP A 365 18.22 16.21 -11.07
CA TRP A 365 18.32 14.80 -11.37
C TRP A 365 18.70 14.55 -12.84
N ASN A 366 19.74 13.74 -13.03
CA ASN A 366 20.36 13.50 -14.33
C ASN A 366 20.80 12.04 -14.48
N ARG A 367 21.60 11.75 -15.51
CA ARG A 367 22.12 10.40 -15.80
C ARG A 367 22.87 9.72 -14.65
N GLU A 368 23.44 10.45 -13.69
CA GLU A 368 24.06 9.86 -12.50
C GLU A 368 23.07 8.95 -11.75
N LEU A 369 21.82 9.37 -11.61
CA LEU A 369 20.77 8.59 -10.95
C LEU A 369 20.41 7.31 -11.70
N VAL A 370 20.46 7.34 -13.04
CA VAL A 370 20.24 6.15 -13.88
C VAL A 370 21.23 5.06 -13.51
N VAL A 371 22.49 5.43 -13.32
CA VAL A 371 23.56 4.51 -12.93
C VAL A 371 23.39 4.05 -11.48
N THR A 372 23.20 4.99 -10.55
CA THR A 372 23.08 4.71 -9.10
C THR A 372 21.91 3.78 -8.78
N TYR A 373 20.77 3.98 -9.43
CA TYR A 373 19.57 3.18 -9.21
C TYR A 373 19.44 1.99 -10.18
N GLY A 374 20.38 1.78 -11.11
CA GLY A 374 20.32 0.70 -12.09
C GLY A 374 19.06 0.76 -12.95
N LEU A 375 18.73 1.96 -13.44
CA LEU A 375 17.56 2.20 -14.30
C LEU A 375 17.89 1.80 -15.74
N ASN A 376 16.87 1.36 -16.48
CA ASN A 376 17.00 1.14 -17.91
C ASN A 376 17.27 2.46 -18.63
N GLU A 377 18.03 2.41 -19.73
CA GLU A 377 18.19 3.56 -20.61
C GLU A 377 16.85 3.95 -21.27
N MET A 378 16.74 5.22 -21.66
CA MET A 378 15.59 5.72 -22.40
C MET A 378 15.44 4.97 -23.73
N SER A 379 14.44 4.10 -23.84
CA SER A 379 14.11 3.41 -25.09
C SER A 379 13.31 4.31 -26.04
N GLU A 380 13.32 3.99 -27.34
CA GLU A 380 12.45 4.67 -28.33
C GLU A 380 10.96 4.56 -27.97
N GLU A 381 10.55 3.46 -27.33
CA GLU A 381 9.19 3.25 -26.86
C GLU A 381 8.83 4.23 -25.73
N PHE A 382 9.74 4.44 -24.77
CA PHE A 382 9.55 5.42 -23.70
C PHE A 382 9.54 6.85 -24.22
N GLN A 383 10.38 7.18 -25.22
CA GLN A 383 10.35 8.49 -25.86
C GLN A 383 9.01 8.77 -26.54
N LYS A 384 8.40 7.77 -27.19
CA LYS A 384 7.06 7.92 -27.77
C LYS A 384 6.01 8.21 -26.71
N ILE A 385 6.06 7.52 -25.57
CA ILE A 385 5.12 7.75 -24.46
C ILE A 385 5.28 9.17 -23.91
N ILE A 386 6.51 9.62 -23.70
CA ILE A 386 6.82 10.98 -23.21
C ILE A 386 6.34 12.05 -24.19
N ASN A 387 6.61 11.88 -25.48
CA ASN A 387 6.23 12.85 -26.52
C ASN A 387 4.71 12.95 -26.76
N MET A 388 3.91 12.04 -26.19
CA MET A 388 2.45 12.13 -26.22
C MET A 388 1.90 13.07 -25.13
N ASP A 389 2.70 13.34 -24.09
CA ASP A 389 2.31 14.13 -22.90
C ASP A 389 3.35 15.25 -22.67
N ASN A 390 3.38 16.20 -23.62
CA ASN A 390 4.46 17.19 -23.80
C ASN A 390 4.68 18.18 -22.63
N GLU A 391 3.83 18.18 -21.61
CA GLU A 391 3.88 19.17 -20.52
C GLU A 391 4.38 18.60 -19.17
N LEU A 392 4.60 17.28 -19.04
CA LEU A 392 4.94 16.65 -17.75
C LEU A 392 6.32 15.96 -17.72
N PHE A 393 7.01 15.90 -18.86
CA PHE A 393 8.27 15.17 -19.03
C PHE A 393 9.21 15.90 -20.02
N ASP A 394 9.12 17.23 -20.06
CA ASP A 394 9.91 18.08 -20.92
C ASP A 394 11.28 18.41 -20.32
N GLU A 395 11.39 18.49 -18.99
CA GLU A 395 12.65 18.69 -18.27
C GLU A 395 13.45 17.39 -18.06
N GLU A 396 14.79 17.48 -17.92
CA GLU A 396 15.65 16.29 -17.76
C GLU A 396 15.29 15.47 -16.52
N TRP A 397 15.06 16.13 -15.38
CA TRP A 397 14.74 15.45 -14.13
C TRP A 397 13.42 14.69 -14.17
N GLU A 398 12.43 15.18 -14.92
CA GLU A 398 11.13 14.51 -15.08
C GLU A 398 11.29 13.23 -15.89
N ARG A 399 12.17 13.23 -16.90
CA ARG A 399 12.52 12.02 -17.66
C ARG A 399 13.22 11.00 -16.77
N ILE A 400 14.08 11.46 -15.86
CA ILE A 400 14.68 10.57 -14.84
C ILE A 400 13.61 10.03 -13.89
N LEU A 401 12.68 10.88 -13.43
CA LEU A 401 11.54 10.45 -12.64
C LEU A 401 10.69 9.38 -13.37
N PHE A 402 10.40 9.60 -14.66
CA PHE A 402 9.67 8.64 -15.49
C PHE A 402 10.35 7.28 -15.50
N LEU A 403 11.69 7.25 -15.66
CA LEU A 403 12.49 6.03 -15.62
C LEU A 403 12.45 5.35 -14.24
N ILE A 404 12.54 6.12 -13.15
CA ILE A 404 12.40 5.60 -11.79
C ILE A 404 11.03 4.91 -11.64
N CYS A 405 9.97 5.51 -12.19
CA CYS A 405 8.62 4.95 -12.13
C CYS A 405 8.46 3.66 -12.93
N GLN A 406 9.35 3.34 -13.88
CA GLN A 406 9.28 2.08 -14.63
C GLN A 406 9.73 0.86 -13.84
N LYS A 407 10.29 1.01 -12.63
CA LYS A 407 10.77 -0.11 -11.82
C LYS A 407 9.68 -1.08 -11.38
N ASP A 408 8.45 -0.61 -11.21
CA ASP A 408 7.32 -1.46 -10.86
C ASP A 408 6.01 -0.95 -11.47
N PHE A 409 5.01 -1.83 -11.51
CA PHE A 409 3.71 -1.55 -12.12
C PHE A 409 2.95 -0.42 -11.40
N TYR A 410 3.11 -0.30 -10.08
CA TYR A 410 2.37 0.65 -9.27
C TYR A 410 2.84 2.10 -9.49
N LEU A 411 4.16 2.31 -9.57
CA LEU A 411 4.73 3.62 -9.91
C LEU A 411 4.51 3.95 -11.39
N LYS A 412 4.61 2.97 -12.28
CA LYS A 412 4.41 3.16 -13.73
C LYS A 412 3.05 3.77 -14.04
N SER A 413 1.99 3.32 -13.37
CA SER A 413 0.63 3.86 -13.57
C SER A 413 0.41 5.25 -12.95
N ARG A 414 1.41 5.82 -12.26
CA ARG A 414 1.31 7.07 -11.49
C ARG A 414 2.39 8.09 -11.83
N SER A 415 3.25 7.80 -12.81
CA SER A 415 4.38 8.66 -13.19
C SER A 415 3.96 10.11 -13.45
N ALA A 416 2.88 10.32 -14.22
CA ALA A 416 2.34 11.65 -14.52
C ALA A 416 1.86 12.39 -13.25
N GLY A 417 1.20 11.66 -12.33
CA GLY A 417 0.75 12.21 -11.05
C GLY A 417 1.91 12.60 -10.14
N ILE A 418 2.97 11.79 -10.10
CA ILE A 418 4.18 12.08 -9.31
C ILE A 418 4.94 13.26 -9.92
N SER A 419 5.03 13.36 -11.24
CA SER A 419 5.65 14.51 -11.92
C SER A 419 4.90 15.81 -11.61
N ARG A 420 3.56 15.79 -11.75
CA ARG A 420 2.70 16.93 -11.39
C ARG A 420 2.89 17.36 -9.93
N LEU A 421 2.97 16.40 -9.02
CA LEU A 421 3.18 16.64 -7.60
C LEU A 421 4.50 17.38 -7.32
N LEU A 422 5.60 16.95 -7.94
CA LEU A 422 6.91 17.58 -7.77
C LEU A 422 6.98 18.96 -8.45
N ASN A 423 6.35 19.12 -9.62
CA ASN A 423 6.20 20.44 -10.24
C ASN A 423 5.39 21.40 -9.38
N ARG A 424 4.30 20.94 -8.76
CA ARG A 424 3.52 21.76 -7.85
C ARG A 424 4.33 22.20 -6.63
N ALA A 425 5.14 21.29 -6.08
CA ALA A 425 6.06 21.59 -4.99
C ALA A 425 7.12 22.62 -5.42
N LYS A 426 7.73 22.45 -6.61
CA LYS A 426 8.68 23.41 -7.22
C LYS A 426 8.06 24.82 -7.26
N VAL A 427 6.89 24.96 -7.86
CA VAL A 427 6.18 26.25 -7.97
C VAL A 427 5.89 26.87 -6.60
N PHE A 428 5.40 26.07 -5.64
CA PHE A 428 5.10 26.55 -4.29
C PHE A 428 6.35 27.04 -3.55
N ILE A 429 7.46 26.30 -3.65
CA ILE A 429 8.75 26.67 -3.04
C ILE A 429 9.28 27.98 -3.66
N GLU A 430 9.28 28.07 -4.99
CA GLU A 430 9.74 29.25 -5.73
C GLU A 430 8.90 30.50 -5.41
N GLN A 431 7.57 30.36 -5.28
CA GLN A 431 6.67 31.45 -4.88
C GLN A 431 7.00 32.04 -3.49
N HIS A 432 7.58 31.23 -2.61
CA HIS A 432 8.00 31.65 -1.28
C HIS A 432 9.46 32.12 -1.22
N ASN A 433 10.16 32.21 -2.36
CA ASN A 433 11.56 32.61 -2.46
C ASN A 433 12.51 31.74 -1.62
N VAL A 434 12.25 30.43 -1.56
CA VAL A 434 13.12 29.44 -0.90
C VAL A 434 13.80 28.60 -1.99
N GLU A 435 15.07 28.24 -1.79
CA GLU A 435 15.75 27.30 -2.68
C GLU A 435 15.18 25.88 -2.51
N ILE A 436 14.95 25.18 -3.63
CA ILE A 436 14.35 23.83 -3.64
C ILE A 436 15.13 22.88 -2.74
N GLU A 437 16.46 22.89 -2.85
CA GLU A 437 17.31 22.01 -2.04
C GLU A 437 17.15 22.28 -0.54
N ASP A 438 17.15 23.54 -0.12
CA ASP A 438 17.02 23.91 1.30
C ASP A 438 15.61 23.58 1.84
N ALA A 439 14.55 23.82 1.06
CA ALA A 439 13.18 23.46 1.43
C ALA A 439 13.01 21.95 1.61
N MET A 440 13.57 21.16 0.67
CA MET A 440 13.50 19.70 0.72
C MET A 440 14.33 19.13 1.88
N ILE A 441 15.51 19.68 2.16
CA ILE A 441 16.31 19.31 3.33
C ILE A 441 15.56 19.60 4.63
N ALA A 442 15.00 20.80 4.78
CA ALA A 442 14.22 21.16 5.97
C ALA A 442 13.02 20.21 6.18
N GLY A 443 12.27 19.93 5.12
CA GLY A 443 11.18 18.96 5.17
C GLY A 443 11.66 17.54 5.52
N LEU A 444 12.82 17.12 5.02
CA LEU A 444 13.43 15.82 5.28
C LEU A 444 13.87 15.68 6.74
N GLU A 445 14.49 16.72 7.32
CA GLU A 445 14.85 16.75 8.74
C GLU A 445 13.62 16.50 9.62
N ILE A 446 12.50 17.15 9.31
CA ILE A 446 11.21 16.95 9.97
C ILE A 446 10.65 15.55 9.66
N SER A 447 10.95 14.92 8.51
CA SER A 447 10.37 13.61 8.12
C SER A 447 11.17 12.37 8.58
N SER A 448 12.47 12.52 8.85
CA SER A 448 13.47 11.44 8.93
C SER A 448 13.39 10.53 10.18
N VAL A 449 12.57 10.88 11.17
CA VAL A 449 12.52 10.15 12.46
C VAL A 449 11.95 8.73 12.38
N THR A 450 11.34 8.33 11.26
CA THR A 450 10.67 7.00 11.14
C THR A 450 11.33 6.06 10.13
N SER A 451 12.31 6.49 9.35
CA SER A 451 13.01 5.62 8.41
C SER A 451 14.13 4.85 9.12
N VAL A 452 13.96 3.53 9.23
CA VAL A 452 14.93 2.61 9.85
C VAL A 452 16.29 2.59 9.12
N ASP A 453 16.39 3.16 7.91
CA ASP A 453 17.59 3.10 7.05
C ASP A 453 18.24 4.44 6.65
N ASN A 454 17.75 5.61 7.06
CA ASN A 454 18.34 6.88 6.62
C ASN A 454 19.13 7.55 7.74
N ASN A 455 20.45 7.57 7.59
CA ASN A 455 21.37 8.25 8.50
C ASN A 455 21.45 9.75 8.11
N PRO A 456 20.87 10.70 8.88
CA PRO A 456 20.84 12.12 8.51
C PRO A 456 22.24 12.77 8.47
N THR A 457 23.25 12.08 9.01
CA THR A 457 24.66 12.51 9.08
C THR A 457 25.36 12.61 7.73
N LEU A 458 24.76 12.11 6.63
CA LEU A 458 25.33 12.23 5.28
C LEU A 458 25.21 13.64 4.66
N HIS A 459 24.21 14.44 5.05
CA HIS A 459 23.96 15.75 4.42
C HIS A 459 24.85 16.88 4.98
N VAL A 460 25.14 16.89 6.29
CA VAL A 460 26.06 17.88 6.90
C VAL A 460 27.49 17.74 6.35
N ALA A 461 27.90 16.52 5.95
CA ALA A 461 29.23 16.26 5.39
C ALA A 461 29.38 16.69 3.90
N ARG A 462 28.28 16.86 3.16
CA ARG A 462 28.29 17.27 1.74
C ARG A 462 28.41 18.78 1.57
N LYS A 463 27.76 19.60 2.41
CA LYS A 463 27.80 21.08 2.33
C LYS A 463 29.18 21.66 2.66
N ALA A 464 30.00 20.97 3.45
CA ALA A 464 31.33 21.45 3.87
C ALA A 464 32.48 21.19 2.87
N ASN A 465 32.29 20.40 1.80
CA ASN A 465 33.43 19.87 1.01
C ASN A 465 33.45 20.23 -0.50
N LEU A 466 32.47 20.97 -1.02
CA LEU A 466 32.37 21.25 -2.47
C LEU A 466 32.67 22.70 -2.88
N LYS A 467 32.55 23.69 -1.98
CA LYS A 467 32.90 25.08 -2.30
C LYS A 467 34.39 25.42 -2.17
N ASP A 468 35.17 24.64 -1.40
CA ASP A 468 36.60 24.91 -1.13
C ASP A 468 37.58 23.99 -1.87
N SER A 469 37.12 23.06 -2.71
CA SER A 469 38.00 22.04 -3.30
C SER A 469 38.58 22.37 -4.68
N GLY A 470 38.05 23.33 -5.44
CA GLY A 470 38.66 23.77 -6.72
C GLY A 470 38.85 22.65 -7.76
N ILE A 471 38.09 21.56 -7.69
CA ILE A 471 38.17 20.42 -8.60
C ILE A 471 37.21 20.63 -9.78
N ASN A 472 37.72 20.59 -11.02
CA ASN A 472 36.90 20.46 -12.22
C ASN A 472 36.69 18.95 -12.53
N PRO A 473 35.46 18.41 -12.41
CA PRO A 473 35.16 16.99 -12.63
C PRO A 473 35.40 16.50 -14.07
N GLU A 474 35.63 17.39 -15.04
CA GLU A 474 35.96 17.01 -16.43
C GLU A 474 37.36 16.41 -16.62
N ASN A 475 38.26 16.55 -15.63
CA ASN A 475 39.66 16.08 -15.73
C ASN A 475 39.90 14.67 -15.15
N ILE A 476 38.84 13.94 -14.77
CA ILE A 476 38.93 12.54 -14.34
C ILE A 476 38.40 11.67 -15.48
N ASP A 477 39.30 10.93 -16.14
CA ASP A 477 38.99 10.04 -17.27
C ASP A 477 37.83 9.06 -16.94
N PRO A 478 36.92 8.75 -17.89
CA PRO A 478 35.60 8.16 -17.64
C PRO A 478 35.62 6.64 -17.34
N ILE A 479 36.75 6.08 -16.90
CA ILE A 479 36.98 4.63 -16.81
C ILE A 479 36.51 4.04 -15.46
N PHE A 480 36.35 4.86 -14.42
CA PHE A 480 36.16 4.38 -13.04
C PHE A 480 35.06 5.13 -12.26
N SER A 481 34.14 4.40 -11.62
CA SER A 481 33.13 4.96 -10.71
C SER A 481 33.60 4.91 -9.25
N VAL A 482 33.62 6.04 -8.55
CA VAL A 482 33.98 6.16 -7.13
C VAL A 482 32.73 6.05 -6.25
N VAL A 483 32.71 5.18 -5.24
CA VAL A 483 31.68 5.14 -4.19
C VAL A 483 32.30 5.55 -2.84
N LYS A 484 31.76 6.58 -2.18
CA LYS A 484 32.23 7.04 -0.85
C LYS A 484 31.39 6.41 0.27
N HIS A 485 32.05 5.84 1.28
CA HIS A 485 31.48 5.58 2.60
C HIS A 485 32.53 5.89 3.68
N THR A 486 32.22 6.83 4.58
CA THR A 486 32.99 7.17 5.80
C THR A 486 34.52 7.19 5.64
N ASN A 487 35.11 8.35 5.30
CA ASN A 487 36.57 8.60 5.18
C ASN A 487 37.40 7.54 4.42
N THR A 488 36.75 6.68 3.64
CA THR A 488 37.34 5.57 2.90
C THR A 488 36.71 5.57 1.51
N LEU A 489 37.54 5.68 0.46
CA LEU A 489 37.13 5.43 -0.92
C LEU A 489 36.90 3.92 -1.08
N LEU A 490 35.70 3.55 -1.51
CA LEU A 490 35.32 2.18 -1.84
C LEU A 490 35.21 2.05 -3.36
N GLY A 491 36.07 1.21 -3.94
CA GLY A 491 35.87 0.58 -5.24
C GLY A 491 36.31 1.39 -6.47
N VAL A 492 37.25 0.84 -7.22
CA VAL A 492 37.59 1.20 -8.60
C VAL A 492 37.39 -0.10 -9.39
N VAL A 493 36.34 -0.19 -10.22
CA VAL A 493 36.11 -1.35 -11.10
C VAL A 493 35.88 -0.81 -12.51
N SER A 494 36.60 -1.36 -13.50
CA SER A 494 36.48 -0.90 -14.89
C SER A 494 35.11 -1.25 -15.49
N LYS A 495 34.61 -0.39 -16.38
CA LYS A 495 33.36 -0.60 -17.14
C LYS A 495 33.34 -1.93 -17.90
N LYS A 496 34.48 -2.36 -18.45
CA LYS A 496 34.63 -3.64 -19.17
C LYS A 496 34.47 -4.87 -18.27
N MET A 497 34.84 -4.77 -16.99
CA MET A 497 34.64 -5.85 -16.02
C MET A 497 33.16 -6.01 -15.64
N LYS A 498 32.42 -4.89 -15.53
CA LYS A 498 30.96 -4.90 -15.26
C LYS A 498 30.14 -5.47 -16.41
N GLU A 499 30.50 -5.15 -17.65
CA GLU A 499 29.75 -5.56 -18.85
C GLU A 499 29.91 -7.05 -19.19
N LYS A 500 31.03 -7.69 -18.82
CA LYS A 500 31.30 -9.08 -19.21
C LYS A 500 30.65 -10.11 -18.27
N MET A 501 30.69 -9.93 -16.94
CA MET A 501 30.16 -10.93 -15.99
C MET A 501 29.79 -10.30 -14.63
N ALA A 502 28.55 -10.50 -14.17
CA ALA A 502 27.98 -9.87 -12.96
C ALA A 502 28.42 -10.50 -11.61
N ASP A 503 29.23 -11.56 -11.62
CA ASP A 503 29.34 -12.50 -10.48
C ASP A 503 30.74 -12.66 -9.85
N VAL A 504 31.74 -11.85 -10.23
CA VAL A 504 33.06 -11.91 -9.58
C VAL A 504 33.30 -10.73 -8.62
N PRO A 505 33.52 -11.00 -7.32
CA PRO A 505 33.54 -9.93 -6.32
C PRO A 505 34.96 -9.45 -5.98
N LEU A 506 35.50 -8.56 -6.80
CA LEU A 506 36.72 -7.81 -6.49
C LEU A 506 36.39 -6.50 -5.76
N ILE A 507 37.13 -6.19 -4.70
CA ILE A 507 36.94 -4.96 -3.91
C ILE A 507 38.29 -4.26 -3.68
N LEU A 508 38.41 -3.02 -4.15
CA LEU A 508 39.54 -2.14 -3.83
C LEU A 508 39.15 -1.17 -2.70
N TRP A 509 39.90 -1.16 -1.61
CA TRP A 509 39.79 -0.18 -0.54
C TRP A 509 40.92 0.82 -0.64
N ILE A 510 40.61 2.10 -0.56
CA ILE A 510 41.62 3.15 -0.45
C ILE A 510 41.19 4.12 0.64
N GLY A 511 42.07 4.46 1.57
CA GLY A 511 41.74 5.48 2.54
C GLY A 511 42.67 5.52 3.72
N LYS A 512 42.19 6.14 4.79
CA LYS A 512 42.91 6.30 6.05
C LYS A 512 41.96 5.93 7.17
N LYS A 513 42.37 5.01 8.04
CA LYS A 513 41.62 4.73 9.27
C LYS A 513 41.81 5.86 10.28
N THR A 514 40.75 6.20 11.00
CA THR A 514 40.66 7.35 11.92
C THR A 514 41.78 7.41 12.97
N ASN A 515 42.42 6.26 13.28
CA ASN A 515 43.51 6.14 14.27
C ASN A 515 44.85 5.68 13.68
N GLU A 516 45.02 5.71 12.35
CA GLU A 516 46.28 5.31 11.70
C GLU A 516 47.04 6.51 11.12
N ASP A 517 48.37 6.48 11.27
CA ASP A 517 49.30 7.43 10.66
C ASP A 517 49.65 7.06 9.21
N LYS A 518 48.80 6.26 8.56
CA LYS A 518 49.02 5.72 7.22
C LYS A 518 47.75 5.82 6.38
N CYS A 519 47.92 6.15 5.11
CA CYS A 519 46.95 5.84 4.07
C CYS A 519 47.25 4.45 3.51
N PHE A 520 46.23 3.73 3.08
CA PHE A 520 46.35 2.39 2.52
C PHE A 520 45.56 2.24 1.22
N ALA A 521 46.03 1.33 0.37
CA ALA A 521 45.24 0.67 -0.67
C ALA A 521 45.26 -0.83 -0.43
N ALA A 522 44.13 -1.52 -0.62
CA ALA A 522 44.06 -2.97 -0.55
C ALA A 522 43.05 -3.54 -1.53
N LEU A 523 43.47 -4.48 -2.36
CA LEU A 523 42.63 -5.16 -3.34
C LEU A 523 42.31 -6.57 -2.84
N HIS A 524 41.03 -6.91 -2.81
CA HIS A 524 40.55 -8.18 -2.30
C HIS A 524 39.70 -8.93 -3.30
N VAL A 525 39.75 -10.24 -3.18
CA VAL A 525 38.87 -11.23 -3.79
C VAL A 525 37.92 -11.73 -2.72
N ASN A 526 36.62 -11.44 -2.88
CA ASN A 526 35.57 -11.88 -1.96
C ASN A 526 35.08 -13.31 -2.31
N GLU A 527 34.01 -13.76 -1.65
CA GLU A 527 33.43 -15.09 -1.82
C GLU A 527 32.74 -15.28 -3.18
N PHE A 528 33.11 -16.32 -3.93
CA PHE A 528 32.45 -16.70 -5.17
C PHE A 528 31.21 -17.55 -4.86
N LYS A 529 30.15 -17.43 -5.68
CA LYS A 529 28.96 -18.29 -5.60
C LYS A 529 29.31 -19.77 -5.82
N ASN A 530 30.21 -20.04 -6.77
CA ASN A 530 30.76 -21.36 -7.02
C ASN A 530 32.17 -21.45 -6.42
N LYS A 531 32.37 -22.42 -5.53
CA LYS A 531 33.63 -22.60 -4.80
C LYS A 531 34.77 -23.10 -5.69
N GLU A 532 34.48 -23.85 -6.75
CA GLU A 532 35.50 -24.32 -7.69
C GLU A 532 36.05 -23.18 -8.56
N ASP A 533 35.20 -22.23 -8.95
CA ASP A 533 35.57 -21.06 -9.75
C ASP A 533 36.53 -20.15 -8.98
N ARG A 534 36.38 -20.07 -7.65
CA ARG A 534 37.33 -19.38 -6.78
C ARG A 534 38.74 -19.97 -6.91
N VAL A 535 38.86 -21.30 -6.81
CA VAL A 535 40.16 -21.99 -6.88
C VAL A 535 40.81 -21.73 -8.23
N ARG A 536 40.04 -21.87 -9.32
CA ARG A 536 40.50 -21.58 -10.69
C ARG A 536 40.95 -20.14 -10.85
N PHE A 537 40.16 -19.19 -10.36
CA PHE A 537 40.47 -17.78 -10.45
C PHE A 537 41.74 -17.40 -9.67
N MET A 538 41.89 -17.93 -8.45
CA MET A 538 43.08 -17.68 -7.63
C MET A 538 44.35 -18.31 -8.25
N ASN A 539 44.25 -19.48 -8.87
CA ASN A 539 45.35 -20.07 -9.64
C ASN A 539 45.67 -19.27 -10.91
N HIS A 540 44.65 -18.72 -11.58
CA HIS A 540 44.83 -17.85 -12.73
C HIS A 540 45.58 -16.56 -12.35
N LEU A 541 45.21 -15.93 -11.24
CA LEU A 541 45.93 -14.77 -10.72
C LEU A 541 47.39 -15.09 -10.35
N GLU A 542 47.67 -16.28 -9.80
CA GLU A 542 49.05 -16.73 -9.57
C GLU A 542 49.85 -16.80 -10.88
N GLY A 543 49.24 -17.28 -11.97
CA GLY A 543 49.83 -17.28 -13.32
C GLY A 543 50.12 -15.88 -13.88
N TYR A 544 49.39 -14.86 -13.42
CA TYR A 544 49.66 -13.44 -13.71
C TYR A 544 50.69 -12.82 -12.75
N GLY A 545 51.31 -13.60 -11.86
CA GLY A 545 52.37 -13.14 -10.96
C GLY A 545 51.88 -12.42 -9.72
N TYR A 546 50.64 -12.65 -9.28
CA TYR A 546 50.18 -12.27 -7.95
C TYR A 546 50.67 -13.29 -6.91
N ASN A 547 51.03 -12.83 -5.71
CA ASN A 547 51.48 -13.72 -4.65
C ASN A 547 50.27 -14.37 -3.94
N ILE A 548 49.88 -15.55 -4.41
CA ILE A 548 48.71 -16.29 -3.94
C ILE A 548 49.15 -17.46 -3.06
N THR A 549 48.73 -17.47 -1.79
CA THR A 549 49.04 -18.58 -0.87
C THR A 549 48.02 -19.72 -0.98
N GLU A 550 48.40 -20.94 -0.58
CA GLU A 550 47.48 -22.09 -0.52
C GLU A 550 46.22 -21.81 0.31
N LYS A 551 46.33 -21.01 1.38
CA LYS A 551 45.17 -20.59 2.18
C LYS A 551 44.20 -19.71 1.38
N MET A 552 44.71 -18.88 0.48
CA MET A 552 43.88 -17.99 -0.35
C MET A 552 43.13 -18.78 -1.45
N LYS A 553 43.72 -19.90 -1.91
CA LYS A 553 43.13 -20.85 -2.86
C LYS A 553 42.06 -21.75 -2.23
N SER A 554 41.86 -21.72 -0.91
CA SER A 554 40.82 -22.53 -0.26
C SER A 554 39.43 -22.21 -0.83
N PRO A 555 38.63 -23.23 -1.19
CA PRO A 555 37.25 -23.07 -1.64
C PRO A 555 36.33 -22.41 -0.59
N GLU A 556 36.70 -22.48 0.69
CA GLU A 556 35.99 -21.90 1.84
C GLU A 556 36.49 -20.50 2.21
N ALA A 557 37.53 -19.99 1.55
CA ALA A 557 38.05 -18.66 1.85
C ALA A 557 37.04 -17.59 1.42
N ARG A 558 36.47 -16.88 2.40
CA ARG A 558 35.50 -15.80 2.15
C ARG A 558 36.17 -14.53 1.63
N PHE A 559 37.43 -14.32 1.97
CA PHE A 559 38.13 -13.06 1.71
C PHE A 559 39.63 -13.28 1.54
N SER A 560 40.23 -12.69 0.52
CA SER A 560 41.68 -12.75 0.29
C SER A 560 42.22 -11.45 -0.27
N THR A 561 43.18 -10.85 0.43
CA THR A 561 43.92 -9.68 -0.04
C THR A 561 45.00 -10.12 -1.02
N ILE A 562 44.97 -9.61 -2.24
CA ILE A 562 45.93 -9.95 -3.31
C ILE A 562 46.87 -8.80 -3.65
N TYR A 563 46.55 -7.58 -3.21
CA TYR A 563 47.43 -6.42 -3.24
C TYR A 563 47.21 -5.57 -1.99
N SER A 564 48.28 -5.03 -1.43
CA SER A 564 48.17 -3.98 -0.42
C SER A 564 49.36 -3.04 -0.45
N GLU A 565 49.09 -1.75 -0.38
CA GLU A 565 50.08 -0.68 -0.26
C GLU A 565 49.73 0.21 0.94
N ARG A 566 50.75 0.73 1.62
CA ARG A 566 50.56 1.67 2.74
C ARG A 566 51.62 2.76 2.68
N ILE A 567 51.20 4.02 2.74
CA ILE A 567 52.09 5.18 2.80
C ILE A 567 51.89 5.88 4.14
N LYS A 568 53.00 6.16 4.84
CA LYS A 568 53.00 6.85 6.13
C LYS A 568 52.87 8.35 5.94
N LEU A 569 51.98 8.97 6.70
CA LEU A 569 51.78 10.41 6.78
C LEU A 569 52.78 11.01 7.77
N LYS A 570 53.33 12.18 7.46
CA LYS A 570 54.15 12.99 8.36
C LYS A 570 53.27 13.68 9.40
N ASN A 571 52.12 14.22 8.99
CA ASN A 571 51.08 14.76 9.86
C ASN A 571 49.73 14.07 9.61
N PRO A 572 49.30 13.17 10.52
CA PRO A 572 48.05 12.46 10.39
C PRO A 572 46.79 13.34 10.41
N ASN A 573 46.87 14.60 10.83
CA ASN A 573 45.71 15.49 10.90
C ASN A 573 45.71 16.57 9.80
N ASP A 574 46.70 16.55 8.89
CA ASP A 574 46.77 17.47 7.76
C ASP A 574 45.98 16.90 6.57
N GLU A 575 44.82 17.49 6.29
CA GLU A 575 43.94 17.06 5.20
C GLU A 575 44.60 17.17 3.82
N ARG A 576 45.48 18.14 3.59
CA ARG A 576 46.19 18.27 2.31
C ARG A 576 47.20 17.15 2.13
N GLU A 577 47.91 16.79 3.20
CA GLU A 577 48.85 15.67 3.16
C GLU A 577 48.12 14.33 2.96
N ILE A 578 46.98 14.14 3.63
CA ILE A 578 46.13 12.96 3.43
C ILE A 578 45.69 12.88 1.96
N HIS A 579 45.24 13.98 1.37
CA HIS A 579 44.77 14.03 -0.01
C HIS A 579 45.89 13.68 -1.01
N GLN A 580 47.04 14.35 -0.90
CA GLN A 580 48.21 14.09 -1.77
C GLN A 580 48.71 12.66 -1.63
N THR A 581 48.65 12.10 -0.43
CA THR A 581 49.06 10.72 -0.17
C THR A 581 48.07 9.72 -0.78
N ILE A 582 46.76 9.98 -0.72
CA ILE A 582 45.75 9.15 -1.37
C ILE A 582 45.90 9.20 -2.91
N GLU A 583 46.16 10.37 -3.49
CA GLU A 583 46.43 10.50 -4.93
C GLU A 583 47.69 9.74 -5.37
N ALA A 584 48.76 9.81 -4.58
CA ALA A 584 49.98 9.05 -4.84
C ALA A 584 49.73 7.53 -4.80
N ILE A 585 48.98 7.05 -3.80
CA ILE A 585 48.58 5.64 -3.69
C ILE A 585 47.72 5.21 -4.88
N LEU A 586 46.75 6.03 -5.28
CA LEU A 586 45.90 5.76 -6.45
C LEU A 586 46.76 5.62 -7.71
N LYS A 587 47.66 6.57 -7.95
CA LYS A 587 48.56 6.56 -9.11
C LYS A 587 49.48 5.32 -9.13
N ASN A 588 49.99 4.92 -7.96
CA ASN A 588 50.81 3.71 -7.82
C ASN A 588 49.99 2.42 -8.03
N SER A 589 48.69 2.45 -7.73
CA SER A 589 47.81 1.30 -7.86
C SER A 589 47.31 1.06 -9.30
N VAL A 590 47.39 2.06 -10.19
CA VAL A 590 46.90 1.95 -11.59
C VAL A 590 47.50 0.76 -12.34
N PRO A 591 48.83 0.53 -12.37
CA PRO A 591 49.41 -0.61 -13.08
C PRO A 591 48.95 -1.97 -12.53
N VAL A 592 48.64 -2.02 -11.23
CA VAL A 592 48.14 -3.24 -10.57
C VAL A 592 46.70 -3.52 -10.97
N LEU A 593 45.89 -2.48 -11.12
CA LEU A 593 44.50 -2.57 -11.56
C LEU A 593 44.40 -2.97 -13.04
N GLU A 594 45.23 -2.37 -13.90
CA GLU A 594 45.33 -2.75 -15.32
C GLU A 594 45.75 -4.21 -15.50
N LYS A 595 46.71 -4.67 -14.69
CA LYS A 595 47.18 -6.06 -14.72
C LYS A 595 46.11 -7.04 -14.24
N ILE A 596 45.29 -6.67 -13.25
CA ILE A 596 44.18 -7.50 -12.80
C ILE A 596 43.06 -7.51 -13.81
N GLU A 597 42.79 -6.39 -14.48
CA GLU A 597 41.82 -6.32 -15.56
C GLU A 597 42.23 -7.26 -16.71
N GLN A 598 43.51 -7.31 -17.07
CA GLN A 598 44.02 -8.27 -18.07
C GLN A 598 43.93 -9.73 -17.60
N ALA A 599 44.30 -10.02 -16.35
CA ALA A 599 44.15 -11.35 -15.76
C ALA A 599 42.67 -11.77 -15.75
N PHE A 600 41.77 -10.83 -15.50
CA PHE A 600 40.34 -11.07 -15.43
C PHE A 600 39.71 -11.29 -16.81
N LEU A 601 40.03 -10.44 -17.79
CA LEU A 601 39.47 -10.52 -19.15
C LEU A 601 39.88 -11.79 -19.91
N SER A 602 40.97 -12.43 -19.48
CA SER A 602 41.52 -13.68 -20.01
C SER A 602 41.08 -14.93 -19.22
N PHE A 603 40.37 -14.75 -18.11
CA PHE A 603 39.82 -15.85 -17.33
C PHE A 603 38.50 -16.31 -17.94
N GLU A 604 38.46 -17.55 -18.43
CA GLU A 604 37.20 -18.21 -18.82
C GLU A 604 36.65 -18.94 -17.59
N MET A 605 35.45 -18.53 -17.14
CA MET A 605 34.73 -19.18 -16.03
C MET A 605 34.32 -20.61 -16.37
#